data_AF-A0A3N5U7I4-F1
#
_entry.id   AF-A0A3N5U7I4-F1
#
_cell.length_a   1.000
_cell.length_b   1.000
_cell.length_c   1.000
_cell.angle_alpha   90.00
_cell.angle_beta   90.00
_cell.angle_gamma   90.00
#
_symmetry.space_group_name_H-M   'P 1'
#
loop_
_entity.id
_entity.type
_entity.pdbx_description
1 polymer ?
#
loop_
_entity_poly.entity_id
_entity_poly.type
_entity_poly.pdbx_seq_one_letter_code
_entity_poly.pdbx_strand_id
1 'polypeptide(L)'
;DVNEWLRTGERIVNLERCLMVREGRRKEHDTVGDFHFRVPETAVPPWEKPQPVPPVAHKEKFEAMRDEFYRIRGWDSATGVPTRSKLRELNLSDVAEGLEGDRRLEKKQ
;
A
#
# COMPACT_ATOMS: atom_id res chain seq x y z
N ASP A 1 -12.05 -12.50 -22.96
CA ASP A 1 -12.84 -13.06 -21.84
C ASP A 1 -12.77 -12.11 -20.63
N VAL A 2 -13.83 -11.94 -19.83
CA VAL A 2 -13.83 -11.01 -18.67
C VAL A 2 -12.71 -11.34 -17.69
N ASN A 3 -12.45 -12.63 -17.45
CA ASN A 3 -11.38 -13.06 -16.55
C ASN A 3 -9.99 -12.67 -17.08
N GLU A 4 -9.81 -12.70 -18.39
CA GLU A 4 -8.57 -12.29 -19.06
C GLU A 4 -8.33 -10.78 -18.91
N TRP A 5 -9.38 -9.96 -19.02
CA TRP A 5 -9.31 -8.51 -18.77
C TRP A 5 -8.94 -8.21 -17.31
N LEU A 6 -9.58 -8.89 -16.36
CA LEU A 6 -9.27 -8.74 -14.94
C LEU A 6 -7.83 -9.16 -14.61
N ARG A 7 -7.37 -10.29 -15.16
CA ARG A 7 -5.98 -10.76 -15.02
C ARG A 7 -4.98 -9.78 -15.63
N THR A 8 -5.33 -9.13 -16.73
CA THR A 8 -4.50 -8.08 -17.35
C THR A 8 -4.41 -6.86 -16.44
N GLY A 9 -5.52 -6.41 -15.86
CA GLY A 9 -5.52 -5.33 -14.86
C GLY A 9 -4.69 -5.67 -13.62
N GLU A 10 -4.81 -6.91 -13.10
CA GLU A 10 -4.01 -7.37 -11.98
C GLU A 10 -2.51 -7.34 -12.29
N ARG A 11 -2.12 -7.77 -13.50
CA ARG A 11 -0.72 -7.71 -13.98
C ARG A 11 -0.19 -6.29 -14.00
N ILE A 12 -0.96 -5.34 -14.55
CA ILE A 12 -0.55 -3.92 -14.65
C ILE A 12 -0.30 -3.34 -13.26
N VAL A 13 -1.25 -3.50 -12.33
CA VAL A 13 -1.13 -2.95 -10.97
C VAL A 13 0.06 -3.58 -10.22
N ASN A 14 0.34 -4.87 -10.43
CA ASN A 14 1.52 -5.50 -9.84
C ASN A 14 2.82 -4.97 -10.45
N LEU A 15 2.87 -4.70 -11.76
CA LEU A 15 4.04 -4.12 -12.40
C LEU A 15 4.33 -2.70 -11.91
N GLU A 16 3.29 -1.87 -11.79
CA GLU A 16 3.39 -0.53 -11.19
C GLU A 16 3.91 -0.60 -9.75
N ARG A 17 3.40 -1.56 -8.96
CA ARG A 17 3.89 -1.79 -7.61
C ARG A 17 5.36 -2.20 -7.60
N CYS A 18 5.80 -3.09 -8.48
CA CYS A 18 7.20 -3.49 -8.60
C CYS A 18 8.10 -2.31 -8.93
N LEU A 19 7.67 -1.40 -9.81
CA LEU A 19 8.39 -0.15 -10.09
C LEU A 19 8.52 0.69 -8.83
N MET A 20 7.42 0.93 -8.10
CA MET A 20 7.46 1.69 -6.85
C MET A 20 8.40 1.05 -5.81
N VAL A 21 8.38 -0.27 -5.68
CA VAL A 21 9.26 -1.02 -4.76
C VAL A 21 10.73 -0.87 -5.15
N ARG A 22 11.03 -0.95 -6.45
CA ARG A 22 12.38 -0.71 -6.99
C ARG A 22 12.88 0.70 -6.67
N GLU A 23 12.00 1.69 -6.72
CA GLU A 23 12.30 3.08 -6.33
C GLU A 23 12.27 3.31 -4.79
N GLY A 24 12.15 2.26 -3.99
CA GLY A 24 12.27 2.31 -2.53
C GLY A 24 10.96 2.41 -1.76
N ARG A 25 9.80 2.39 -2.43
CA ARG A 25 8.50 2.37 -1.74
C ARG A 25 8.30 1.05 -1.00
N ARG A 26 7.68 1.13 0.17
CA ARG A 26 7.49 0.04 1.14
C ARG A 26 6.21 0.29 1.94
N LYS A 27 5.80 -0.69 2.75
CA LYS A 27 4.63 -0.65 3.64
C LYS A 27 4.47 0.66 4.42
N GLU A 28 5.55 1.20 4.98
CA GLU A 28 5.53 2.44 5.78
C GLU A 28 5.10 3.68 4.97
N HIS A 29 5.29 3.66 3.65
CA HIS A 29 4.90 4.74 2.75
C HIS A 29 3.43 4.65 2.33
N ASP A 30 2.81 3.49 2.51
CA ASP A 30 1.40 3.25 2.20
C ASP A 30 0.55 3.63 3.41
N THR A 31 0.48 4.94 3.63
CA THR A 31 -0.29 5.60 4.68
C THR A 31 -0.85 6.92 4.15
N VAL A 32 -1.78 7.50 4.91
CA VAL A 32 -2.28 8.86 4.68
C VAL A 32 -1.61 9.83 5.66
N GLY A 33 -1.73 11.14 5.40
CA GLY A 33 -1.16 12.14 6.30
C GLY A 33 -1.74 12.05 7.71
N ASP A 34 -0.89 12.29 8.73
CA ASP A 34 -1.22 12.11 10.16
C ASP A 34 -2.49 12.84 10.60
N PHE A 35 -2.87 13.93 9.93
CA PHE A 35 -4.09 14.67 10.21
C PHE A 35 -5.38 13.86 10.01
N HIS A 36 -5.36 12.76 9.24
CA HIS A 36 -6.50 11.87 9.11
C HIS A 36 -6.71 10.97 10.34
N PHE A 37 -5.69 10.81 11.17
CA PHE A 37 -5.71 9.97 12.37
C PHE A 37 -5.86 10.77 13.67
N ARG A 38 -5.93 12.11 13.60
CA ARG A 38 -6.08 12.97 14.78
C ARG A 38 -7.18 13.99 14.57
N VAL A 39 -7.87 14.30 15.66
CA VAL A 39 -8.83 15.40 15.67
C VAL A 39 -8.04 16.71 15.56
N PRO A 40 -8.34 17.58 14.57
CA PRO A 40 -7.67 18.87 14.49
C PRO A 40 -7.99 19.71 15.74
N GLU A 41 -6.98 20.37 16.29
CA GLU A 41 -7.16 21.36 17.35
C GLU A 41 -7.88 22.57 16.77
N THR A 42 -9.21 22.60 16.89
CA THR A 42 -10.02 23.75 16.49
C THR A 42 -10.27 24.62 17.72
N ALA A 43 -9.43 25.64 17.91
CA ALA A 43 -9.81 26.77 18.74
C ALA A 43 -10.93 27.52 18.03
N VAL A 44 -12.19 27.26 18.42
CA VAL A 44 -13.34 27.96 17.87
C VAL A 44 -13.39 29.34 18.53
N PRO A 45 -13.36 30.45 17.76
CA PRO A 45 -13.49 31.78 18.34
C PRO A 45 -14.80 31.93 19.12
N PRO A 46 -14.87 32.73 20.20
CA PRO A 46 -16.06 32.86 21.05
C PRO A 46 -17.33 33.29 20.31
N TRP A 47 -17.19 33.92 19.14
CA TRP A 47 -18.29 34.39 18.30
C TRP A 47 -18.75 33.38 17.24
N GLU A 48 -18.12 32.22 17.13
CA GLU A 48 -18.48 31.16 16.18
C GLU A 48 -19.12 29.96 16.88
N LYS A 49 -20.09 29.33 16.19
CA LYS A 49 -20.68 28.07 16.68
C LYS A 49 -19.65 26.94 16.51
N PRO A 50 -19.48 26.07 17.53
CA PRO A 50 -18.64 24.89 17.40
C PRO A 50 -19.07 24.06 16.19
N GLN A 51 -18.14 23.79 15.28
CA GLN A 51 -18.37 22.87 14.17
C GLN A 51 -18.24 21.42 14.67
N PRO A 52 -19.01 20.46 14.12
CA PRO A 52 -18.84 19.06 14.46
C PRO A 52 -17.42 18.61 14.08
N VAL A 53 -16.79 17.86 14.99
CA VAL A 53 -15.48 17.28 14.74
C VAL A 53 -15.59 16.32 13.56
N PRO A 54 -14.77 16.46 12.49
CA PRO A 54 -14.80 15.54 11.38
C PRO A 54 -14.41 14.12 11.86
N PRO A 55 -15.00 13.06 11.30
CA PRO A 55 -14.63 11.70 11.66
C PRO A 55 -13.16 11.45 11.32
N VAL A 56 -12.42 10.89 12.27
CA VAL A 56 -11.02 10.50 12.10
C VAL A 56 -10.91 9.00 11.86
N ALA A 57 -9.94 8.59 11.05
CA ALA A 57 -9.65 7.19 10.84
C ALA A 57 -8.97 6.59 12.08
N HIS A 58 -9.28 5.32 12.38
CA HIS A 58 -8.54 4.55 13.37
C HIS A 58 -7.26 3.99 12.75
N LYS A 59 -6.10 4.41 13.25
CA LYS A 59 -4.80 4.04 12.68
C LYS A 59 -4.58 2.52 12.68
N GLU A 60 -4.87 1.85 13.79
CA GLU A 60 -4.68 0.40 13.92
C GLU A 60 -5.59 -0.37 12.96
N LYS A 61 -6.84 0.08 12.78
CA LYS A 61 -7.77 -0.53 11.82
C LYS A 61 -7.32 -0.29 10.38
N PHE A 62 -6.79 0.89 10.07
CA PHE A 62 -6.22 1.19 8.76
C PHE A 62 -5.01 0.29 8.44
N GLU A 63 -4.10 0.13 9.40
CA GLU A 63 -2.93 -0.73 9.25
C GLU A 63 -3.34 -2.20 9.08
N ALA A 64 -4.33 -2.68 9.85
CA ALA A 64 -4.86 -4.03 9.72
C ALA A 64 -5.56 -4.26 8.36
N MET A 65 -6.34 -3.28 7.87
CA MET A 65 -6.96 -3.32 6.55
C MET A 65 -5.90 -3.37 5.45
N ARG A 66 -4.82 -2.58 5.56
CA ARG A 66 -3.70 -2.59 4.61
C ARG A 66 -3.01 -3.96 4.58
N ASP A 67 -2.79 -4.57 5.74
CA ASP A 67 -2.16 -5.88 5.82
C ASP A 67 -3.03 -6.97 5.19
N GLU A 68 -4.35 -6.90 5.37
CA GLU A 68 -5.30 -7.78 4.69
C GLU A 68 -5.33 -7.54 3.18
N PHE A 69 -5.30 -6.28 2.75
CA PHE A 69 -5.19 -5.93 1.33
C PHE A 69 -3.95 -6.57 0.71
N TYR A 70 -2.79 -6.54 1.38
CA TYR A 70 -1.59 -7.23 0.89
C TYR A 70 -1.77 -8.73 0.76
N ARG A 71 -2.40 -9.40 1.73
CA ARG A 71 -2.67 -10.84 1.64
C ARG A 71 -3.53 -11.17 0.42
N ILE A 72 -4.62 -10.43 0.23
CA ILE A 72 -5.54 -10.63 -0.91
C ILE A 72 -4.82 -10.42 -2.25
N ARG A 73 -3.88 -9.46 -2.32
CA ARG A 73 -3.09 -9.18 -3.51
C ARG A 73 -1.95 -10.19 -3.75
N GLY A 74 -1.69 -11.11 -2.82
CA GLY A 74 -0.54 -12.02 -2.89
C GLY A 74 0.79 -11.31 -2.65
N TRP A 75 0.79 -10.28 -1.81
CA TRP A 75 1.96 -9.51 -1.40
C TRP A 75 2.38 -9.89 0.02
N ASP A 76 3.65 -9.70 0.33
CA ASP A 76 4.17 -9.88 1.68
C ASP A 76 3.63 -8.76 2.60
N SER A 77 2.95 -9.14 3.68
CA SER A 77 2.28 -8.17 4.56
C SER A 77 3.25 -7.39 5.45
N ALA A 78 4.49 -7.83 5.61
CA ALA A 78 5.50 -7.13 6.39
C ALA A 78 6.15 -6.01 5.57
N THR A 79 6.37 -6.25 4.28
CA THR A 79 7.14 -5.35 3.39
C THR A 79 6.26 -4.59 2.40
N GLY A 80 5.07 -5.12 2.07
CA GLY A 80 4.20 -4.61 1.01
C GLY A 80 4.71 -4.92 -0.40
N VAL A 81 5.60 -5.90 -0.56
CA VAL A 81 6.21 -6.29 -1.84
C VAL A 81 5.45 -7.46 -2.46
N PRO A 82 5.12 -7.45 -3.76
CA PRO A 82 4.53 -8.59 -4.44
C PRO A 82 5.40 -9.85 -4.30
N THR A 83 4.80 -10.99 -3.94
CA THR A 83 5.55 -12.24 -3.78
C THR A 83 6.02 -12.80 -5.11
N ARG A 84 7.13 -13.55 -5.11
CA ARG A 84 7.63 -14.26 -6.29
C ARG A 84 6.56 -15.15 -6.92
N SER A 85 5.78 -15.85 -6.09
CA SER A 85 4.70 -16.73 -6.55
C SER A 85 3.64 -15.95 -7.35
N LYS A 86 3.16 -14.82 -6.81
CA LYS A 86 2.18 -13.96 -7.47
C LYS A 86 2.72 -13.36 -8.79
N LEU A 87 3.98 -12.92 -8.82
CA LEU A 87 4.57 -12.39 -10.05
C LEU A 87 4.70 -13.46 -11.15
N ARG A 88 5.08 -14.69 -10.78
CA ARG A 88 5.14 -15.82 -11.73
C ARG A 88 3.76 -16.19 -12.26
N GLU A 89 2.74 -16.22 -11.39
CA GLU A 89 1.34 -16.43 -11.78
C GLU A 89 0.86 -15.41 -12.82
N LEU A 90 1.34 -14.17 -12.74
CA LEU A 90 0.99 -13.08 -13.65
C LEU A 90 1.90 -13.00 -14.88
N ASN A 91 2.76 -13.98 -15.14
CA ASN A 91 3.75 -13.99 -16.23
C ASN A 91 4.77 -12.84 -16.14
N LEU A 92 5.19 -12.47 -14.92
CA LEU A 92 6.20 -11.44 -14.62
C LEU A 92 7.45 -12.06 -13.97
N SER A 93 7.91 -13.19 -14.50
CA SER A 93 9.02 -13.95 -13.89
C SER A 93 10.35 -13.20 -13.94
N ASP A 94 10.59 -12.49 -15.03
CA ASP A 94 11.73 -11.59 -15.25
C ASP A 94 11.76 -10.44 -14.22
N VAL A 95 10.60 -9.86 -13.93
CA VAL A 95 10.46 -8.82 -12.90
C VAL A 95 10.74 -9.39 -11.51
N ALA A 96 10.25 -10.59 -11.22
CA ALA A 96 10.52 -11.26 -9.95
C ALA A 96 12.02 -11.50 -9.72
N GLU A 97 12.72 -11.95 -10.76
CA GLU A 97 14.19 -12.18 -10.73
C GLU A 97 14.95 -10.85 -10.62
N GLY A 98 14.50 -9.80 -11.31
CA GLY A 98 15.07 -8.47 -11.22
C GLY A 98 14.93 -7.84 -9.82
N LEU A 99 13.83 -8.10 -9.12
CA LEU A 99 13.66 -7.65 -7.73
C LEU A 99 14.59 -8.41 -6.78
N GLU A 100 14.75 -9.73 -6.92
CA GLU A 100 15.66 -10.51 -6.08
C GLU A 100 17.12 -10.07 -6.22
N GLY A 101 17.54 -9.68 -7.41
CA GLY A 101 18.89 -9.20 -7.69
C GLY A 101 19.15 -7.72 -7.33
N ASP A 102 18.12 -6.96 -6.95
CA ASP A 102 18.27 -5.54 -6.65
C ASP A 102 18.80 -5.35 -5.22
N ARG A 103 20.10 -5.05 -5.13
CA ARG A 103 20.82 -4.74 -3.87
C ARG A 103 20.21 -3.60 -3.06
N ARG A 104 19.36 -2.76 -3.65
CA ARG A 104 18.59 -1.74 -2.92
C ARG A 104 17.52 -2.34 -2.02
N LEU A 105 17.09 -3.58 -2.30
CA LEU A 105 16.12 -4.32 -1.49
C LEU A 105 16.81 -5.10 -0.34
N GLU A 106 18.12 -5.36 -0.42
CA GLU A 106 18.91 -6.08 0.61
C GLU A 106 19.14 -5.26 1.89
N LYS A 107 18.97 -3.93 1.85
CA LYS A 107 19.21 -3.04 2.99
C LYS A 107 17.90 -2.60 3.65
N LYS A 108 17.41 -3.42 4.58
CA LYS A 108 16.62 -3.08 5.77
C LYS A 108 15.99 -4.37 6.31
N GLN A 109 16.83 -5.22 6.92
CA GLN A 109 16.40 -6.18 7.93
C GLN A 109 16.87 -5.66 9.29
#